data_AF-A0A7C4SF47-F1
#
_entry.id   AF-A0A7C4SF47-F1
#
_cell.length_a   1.000
_cell.length_b   1.000
_cell.length_c   1.000
_cell.angle_alpha   90.00
_cell.angle_beta   90.00
_cell.angle_gamma   90.00
#
_symmetry.space_group_name_H-M   'P 1'
#
loop_
_entity.id
_entity.type
_entity.pdbx_description
1 polymer ?
#
loop_
_entity_poly.entity_id
_entity_poly.type
_entity_poly.pdbx_seq_one_letter_code
_entity_poly.pdbx_strand_id
1 'polypeptide(L)'
;MTRWRHLPGALWLLYFALRNAARAVYYLGAIPPVWAEEGIRGPWTYLGVAALAWALAFGVAASLWWRRGPLVARWILGGMVLYQIHGWIHRLFFMRSPFVAQSHGFALLVSLLTVVWTAWLVGLICRRGRMG
;
A
#
# COMPACT_ATOMS: atom_id res chain seq x y z
N MET A 1 28.82 6.21 -4.47
CA MET A 1 27.99 4.98 -4.56
C MET A 1 26.80 4.95 -3.58
N THR A 2 26.10 6.07 -3.35
CA THR A 2 25.14 6.21 -2.23
C THR A 2 23.66 6.00 -2.61
N ARG A 3 23.23 6.33 -3.84
CA ARG A 3 21.80 6.22 -4.25
C ARG A 3 21.28 4.77 -4.32
N TRP A 4 22.12 3.82 -4.71
CA TRP A 4 21.77 2.40 -4.78
C TRP A 4 21.32 1.81 -3.44
N ARG A 5 21.74 2.40 -2.31
CA ARG A 5 21.29 2.00 -0.97
C ARG A 5 19.79 2.23 -0.76
N HIS A 6 19.18 3.15 -1.50
CA HIS A 6 17.75 3.46 -1.40
C HIS A 6 16.90 2.58 -2.32
N LEU A 7 17.52 1.82 -3.24
CA LEU A 7 16.82 1.03 -4.25
C LEU A 7 15.79 0.06 -3.66
N PRO A 8 16.11 -0.74 -2.61
CA PRO A 8 15.14 -1.70 -2.09
C PRO A 8 13.87 -1.02 -1.57
N GLY A 9 14.01 0.10 -0.84
CA GLY A 9 12.87 0.86 -0.35
C GLY A 9 12.09 1.56 -1.46
N ALA A 10 12.77 2.07 -2.49
CA ALA A 10 12.12 2.69 -3.63
C ALA A 10 11.31 1.66 -4.45
N LEU A 11 11.88 0.48 -4.71
CA LEU A 11 11.19 -0.62 -5.38
C LEU A 11 10.01 -1.14 -4.56
N TRP A 12 10.16 -1.23 -3.23
CA TRP A 12 9.07 -1.62 -2.34
C TRP A 12 7.88 -0.66 -2.43
N LEU A 13 8.12 0.65 -2.38
CA LEU A 13 7.06 1.66 -2.51
C LEU A 13 6.47 1.69 -3.92
N LEU A 14 7.31 1.52 -4.94
CA LEU A 14 6.87 1.44 -6.33
C LEU A 14 5.95 0.24 -6.56
N TYR A 15 6.22 -0.91 -5.93
CA TYR A 15 5.33 -2.07 -5.96
C TYR A 15 3.93 -1.72 -5.44
N PHE A 16 3.82 -1.00 -4.31
CA PHE A 16 2.51 -0.54 -3.82
C PHE A 16 1.84 0.46 -4.75
N ALA A 17 2.62 1.35 -5.37
CA ALA A 17 2.10 2.28 -6.37
C ALA A 17 1.47 1.54 -7.55
N LEU A 18 2.21 0.60 -8.14
CA LEU A 18 1.76 -0.21 -9.28
C LEU A 18 0.58 -1.11 -8.92
N ARG A 19 0.61 -1.76 -7.75
CA ARG A 19 -0.51 -2.57 -7.26
C ARG A 19 -1.80 -1.75 -7.14
N ASN A 20 -1.70 -0.52 -6.62
CA ASN A 20 -2.86 0.36 -6.49
C ASN A 20 -3.29 0.96 -7.84
N ALA A 21 -2.36 1.24 -8.75
CA ALA A 21 -2.68 1.66 -10.12
C ALA A 21 -3.46 0.56 -10.86
N ALA A 22 -3.02 -0.70 -10.75
CA ALA A 22 -3.75 -1.84 -11.32
C ALA A 22 -5.16 -1.97 -10.74
N ARG A 23 -5.32 -1.78 -9.42
CA ARG A 23 -6.65 -1.74 -8.77
C ARG A 23 -7.50 -0.57 -9.27
N ALA A 24 -6.91 0.61 -9.45
CA ALA A 24 -7.62 1.78 -9.98
C ALA A 24 -8.10 1.53 -11.42
N VAL A 25 -7.25 0.98 -12.28
CA VAL A 25 -7.61 0.59 -13.65
C VAL A 25 -8.71 -0.46 -13.62
N TYR A 26 -8.63 -1.46 -12.74
CA TYR A 26 -9.69 -2.47 -12.59
C TYR A 26 -11.02 -1.85 -12.18
N TYR A 27 -11.07 -1.02 -11.14
CA TYR A 27 -12.33 -0.45 -10.64
C TYR A 27 -12.90 0.68 -11.50
N LEU A 28 -12.06 1.46 -12.21
CA LEU A 28 -12.49 2.58 -13.05
C LEU A 28 -12.66 2.20 -14.52
N GLY A 29 -11.91 1.21 -15.00
CA GLY A 29 -11.91 0.77 -16.40
C GLY A 29 -12.80 -0.44 -16.68
N ALA A 30 -13.20 -1.22 -15.67
CA ALA A 30 -14.20 -2.27 -15.87
C ALA A 30 -15.60 -1.66 -15.94
N ILE A 31 -16.16 -1.59 -17.15
CA ILE A 31 -17.59 -1.34 -17.40
C ILE A 31 -18.38 -2.45 -16.68
N PRO A 32 -19.37 -2.14 -15.81
CA PRO A 32 -19.95 -3.11 -14.89
C PRO A 32 -20.74 -4.17 -15.67
N PRO A 33 -20.29 -5.43 -15.78
CA PRO A 33 -21.06 -6.45 -16.44
C PRO A 33 -21.66 -7.31 -15.33
N VAL A 34 -22.84 -6.97 -14.82
CA VAL A 34 -23.78 -7.93 -14.19
C VAL A 34 -23.33 -8.65 -12.89
N TRP A 35 -22.05 -8.60 -12.50
CA TRP A 35 -21.47 -9.35 -11.35
C TRP A 35 -21.47 -8.54 -10.05
N ALA A 36 -22.24 -7.45 -10.00
CA ALA A 36 -22.40 -6.62 -8.80
C ALA A 36 -23.18 -7.32 -7.67
N GLU A 37 -23.71 -8.53 -7.90
CA GLU A 37 -24.41 -9.31 -6.88
C GLU A 37 -23.47 -10.10 -5.94
N GLU A 38 -22.17 -10.20 -6.25
CA GLU A 38 -21.22 -10.97 -5.44
C GLU A 38 -20.44 -10.08 -4.46
N GLY A 39 -21.15 -9.51 -3.49
CA GLY A 39 -20.59 -9.29 -2.14
C GLY A 39 -19.67 -8.09 -1.89
N ILE A 40 -19.44 -7.19 -2.86
CA ILE A 40 -18.75 -5.90 -2.62
C ILE A 40 -19.77 -4.76 -2.69
N ARG A 41 -20.27 -4.29 -1.54
CA ARG A 41 -21.25 -3.18 -1.44
C ARG A 41 -20.60 -1.79 -1.35
N GLY A 42 -19.48 -1.57 -2.03
CA GLY A 42 -18.84 -0.25 -2.13
C GLY A 42 -19.10 0.37 -3.49
N PRO A 43 -19.31 1.71 -3.60
CA PRO A 43 -19.36 2.35 -4.91
C PRO A 43 -18.03 2.11 -5.63
N TRP A 44 -18.07 1.45 -6.78
CA TRP A 44 -16.89 1.07 -7.56
C TRP A 44 -15.99 2.28 -7.88
N THR A 45 -16.62 3.42 -8.13
CA THR A 45 -15.96 4.72 -8.30
C THR A 45 -15.16 5.13 -7.08
N TYR A 46 -15.69 4.97 -5.86
CA TYR A 46 -14.96 5.23 -4.63
C TYR A 46 -13.75 4.31 -4.49
N LEU A 47 -13.91 3.00 -4.74
CA LEU A 47 -12.79 2.05 -4.66
C LEU A 47 -11.70 2.38 -5.68
N GLY A 48 -12.09 2.77 -6.90
CA GLY A 48 -11.19 3.19 -7.96
C GLY A 48 -10.45 4.49 -7.66
N VAL A 49 -11.16 5.52 -7.22
CA VAL A 49 -10.56 6.82 -6.82
C VAL A 49 -9.64 6.65 -5.62
N ALA A 50 -10.05 5.87 -4.62
CA ALA A 50 -9.22 5.60 -3.45
C ALA A 50 -7.94 4.83 -3.84
N ALA A 51 -8.06 3.83 -4.72
CA ALA A 51 -6.89 3.11 -5.25
C ALA A 51 -5.96 4.05 -6.03
N LEU A 52 -6.51 4.95 -6.87
CA LEU A 52 -5.72 5.93 -7.60
C LEU A 52 -4.97 6.88 -6.65
N ALA A 53 -5.64 7.39 -5.61
CA ALA A 53 -5.03 8.26 -4.61
C ALA A 53 -3.84 7.57 -3.91
N TRP A 54 -3.98 6.30 -3.53
CA TRP A 54 -2.89 5.52 -2.95
C TRP A 54 -1.77 5.22 -3.95
N ALA A 55 -2.09 4.96 -5.22
CA ALA A 55 -1.10 4.76 -6.26
C ALA A 55 -0.20 5.99 -6.41
N LEU A 56 -0.80 7.18 -6.46
CA LEU A 56 -0.08 8.45 -6.53
C LEU A 56 0.74 8.70 -5.26
N ALA A 57 0.15 8.50 -4.08
CA ALA A 57 0.83 8.67 -2.80
C ALA A 57 2.09 7.80 -2.69
N PHE A 58 1.99 6.51 -3.05
CA PHE A 58 3.14 5.61 -3.04
C PHE A 58 4.16 5.91 -4.15
N GLY A 59 3.72 6.38 -5.33
CA GLY A 59 4.63 6.82 -6.39
C GLY A 59 5.46 8.05 -5.98
N VAL A 60 4.82 9.02 -5.33
CA VAL A 60 5.49 10.17 -4.72
C VAL A 60 6.43 9.72 -3.60
N ALA A 61 5.98 8.81 -2.72
CA ALA A 61 6.81 8.26 -1.66
C ALA A 61 8.05 7.53 -2.19
N ALA A 62 7.92 6.73 -3.25
CA ALA A 62 9.03 6.03 -3.90
C ALA A 62 10.05 7.03 -4.47
N SER A 63 9.56 8.07 -5.15
CA SER A 63 10.38 9.15 -5.71
C SER A 63 11.11 9.94 -4.63
N LEU A 64 10.41 10.28 -3.54
CA LEU A 64 10.97 10.99 -2.39
C LEU A 64 11.99 10.14 -1.64
N TRP A 65 11.73 8.85 -1.45
CA TRP A 65 12.68 7.92 -0.83
C TRP A 65 13.96 7.79 -1.65
N TRP A 66 13.84 7.65 -2.96
CA TRP A 66 15.00 7.60 -3.85
C TRP A 66 15.88 8.86 -3.73
N ARG A 67 15.25 10.05 -3.70
CA ARG A 67 15.93 11.35 -3.67
C ARG A 67 16.45 11.76 -2.30
N ARG A 68 15.64 11.57 -1.24
CA ARG A 68 15.87 12.11 0.12
C ARG A 68 16.16 11.03 1.16
N GLY A 69 15.97 9.75 0.81
CA GLY A 69 16.26 8.60 1.67
C GLY A 69 15.66 8.74 3.06
N PRO A 70 16.47 8.65 4.13
CA PRO A 70 16.00 8.56 5.51
C PRO A 70 15.24 9.79 6.00
N LEU A 71 15.36 10.96 5.36
CA LEU A 71 14.65 12.18 5.76
C LEU A 71 13.12 12.05 5.66
N VAL A 72 12.63 11.16 4.79
CA VAL A 72 11.19 10.94 4.59
C VAL A 72 10.68 9.63 5.23
N ALA A 73 11.54 8.94 6.00
CA ALA A 73 11.25 7.68 6.68
C ALA A 73 9.96 7.71 7.53
N ARG A 74 9.81 8.73 8.37
CA ARG A 74 8.66 8.86 9.28
C ARG A 74 7.34 8.99 8.51
N TRP A 75 7.35 9.78 7.44
CA TRP A 75 6.20 9.99 6.57
C TRP A 75 5.80 8.71 5.83
N ILE A 76 6.78 7.95 5.35
CA ILE A 76 6.54 6.66 4.67
C ILE A 76 5.95 5.63 5.63
N LEU A 77 6.47 5.55 6.86
CA LEU A 77 5.93 4.64 7.87
C LEU A 77 4.51 5.03 8.27
N GLY A 78 4.26 6.31 8.53
CA GLY A 78 2.91 6.81 8.81
C GLY A 78 1.93 6.53 7.66
N GLY A 79 2.35 6.80 6.42
CA GLY A 79 1.55 6.53 5.23
C GLY A 79 1.25 5.05 5.03
N MET A 80 2.22 4.17 5.28
CA MET A 80 2.01 2.72 5.21
C MET A 80 1.02 2.24 6.27
N VAL A 81 1.13 2.72 7.51
CA VAL A 81 0.18 2.37 8.58
C VAL A 81 -1.23 2.84 8.20
N LEU A 82 -1.36 4.09 7.73
CA LEU A 82 -2.65 4.63 7.29
C LEU A 82 -3.24 3.82 6.13
N TYR A 83 -2.40 3.38 5.18
CA TYR A 83 -2.82 2.52 4.08
C TYR A 83 -3.38 1.17 4.58
N GLN A 84 -2.75 0.55 5.58
CA GLN A 84 -3.27 -0.69 6.17
C GLN A 84 -4.57 -0.46 6.92
N ILE A 85 -4.68 0.61 7.72
CA ILE A 85 -5.92 0.97 8.42
C ILE A 85 -7.05 1.16 7.42
N HIS A 86 -6.81 1.90 6.34
CA HIS A 86 -7.79 2.10 5.28
C HIS A 86 -8.20 0.78 4.60
N GLY A 87 -7.25 -0.12 4.35
CA GLY A 87 -7.54 -1.47 3.84
C GLY A 87 -8.41 -2.30 4.78
N TRP A 88 -8.20 -2.18 6.09
CA TRP A 88 -9.01 -2.85 7.12
C TRP A 88 -10.41 -2.27 7.23
N ILE A 89 -10.56 -0.94 7.18
CA ILE A 89 -11.86 -0.29 7.09
C ILE A 89 -12.61 -0.83 5.87
N HIS A 90 -11.96 -0.93 4.71
CA HIS A 90 -12.62 -1.47 3.52
C HIS A 90 -13.09 -2.91 3.69
N ARG A 91 -12.25 -3.75 4.28
CA ARG A 91 -12.57 -5.16 4.53
C ARG A 91 -13.74 -5.31 5.51
N LEU A 92 -13.76 -4.55 6.61
CA LEU A 92 -14.80 -4.64 7.64
C LEU A 92 -16.15 -4.09 7.17
N PHE A 93 -16.15 -3.00 6.42
CA PHE A 93 -17.39 -2.32 6.02
C PHE A 93 -17.95 -2.80 4.67
N PHE A 94 -17.10 -3.19 3.72
CA PHE A 94 -17.54 -3.50 2.35
C PHE A 94 -17.46 -4.98 1.95
N MET A 95 -16.78 -5.85 2.71
CA MET A 95 -16.68 -7.28 2.42
C MET A 95 -17.38 -8.13 3.49
N ARG A 96 -18.66 -8.45 3.28
CA ARG A 96 -19.47 -9.31 4.18
C ARG A 96 -19.55 -10.77 3.76
N SER A 97 -18.65 -11.24 2.88
CA SER A 97 -18.63 -12.65 2.48
C SER A 97 -18.05 -13.54 3.59
N PRO A 98 -18.67 -14.69 3.92
CA PRO A 98 -18.19 -15.62 4.94
C PRO A 98 -16.79 -16.18 4.62
N PHE A 99 -16.42 -16.26 3.33
CA PHE A 99 -15.08 -16.64 2.88
C PHE A 99 -14.03 -15.58 3.26
N VAL A 100 -14.39 -14.30 3.20
CA VAL A 100 -13.49 -13.20 3.59
C VAL A 100 -13.28 -13.17 5.09
N ALA A 101 -14.34 -13.43 5.88
CA ALA A 101 -14.28 -13.44 7.34
C ALA A 101 -13.27 -14.47 7.89
N GLN A 102 -13.22 -15.67 7.30
CA GLN A 102 -12.23 -16.70 7.69
C GLN A 102 -10.79 -16.31 7.33
N SER A 103 -10.60 -15.46 6.32
CA SER A 103 -9.28 -14.98 5.90
C SER A 103 -8.74 -13.78 6.71
N HIS A 104 -9.49 -13.27 7.69
CA HIS A 104 -9.10 -12.06 8.44
C HIS A 104 -7.77 -12.23 9.20
N GLY A 105 -7.56 -13.37 9.85
CA GLY A 105 -6.29 -13.64 10.55
C GLY A 105 -5.08 -13.62 9.63
N PHE A 106 -5.20 -14.25 8.45
CA PHE A 106 -4.13 -14.25 7.45
C PHE A 106 -3.87 -12.85 6.89
N ALA A 107 -4.92 -12.08 6.58
CA ALA A 107 -4.76 -10.70 6.11
C ALA A 107 -4.14 -9.78 7.18
N LEU A 108 -4.39 -10.03 8.45
CA LEU A 108 -3.78 -9.28 9.55
C LEU A 108 -2.29 -9.56 9.62
N LEU A 109 -1.92 -10.83 9.53
CA LEU A 109 -0.53 -11.25 9.47
C LEU A 109 0.21 -10.56 8.30
N VAL A 110 -0.38 -10.57 7.09
CA VAL A 110 0.19 -9.89 5.92
C VAL A 110 0.32 -8.38 6.15
N SER A 111 -0.68 -7.74 6.78
CA SER A 111 -0.65 -6.31 7.10
C SER A 111 0.49 -5.98 8.05
N LEU A 112 0.63 -6.77 9.12
CA LEU A 112 1.70 -6.61 10.11
C LEU A 112 3.08 -6.84 9.49
N LEU A 113 3.25 -7.92 8.71
CA LEU A 113 4.48 -8.19 7.99
C LEU A 113 4.85 -7.06 7.04
N THR A 114 3.86 -6.47 6.36
CA THR A 114 4.09 -5.31 5.48
C THR A 114 4.61 -4.10 6.25
N VAL A 115 4.03 -3.79 7.41
CA VAL A 115 4.48 -2.68 8.27
C VAL A 115 5.88 -2.96 8.82
N VAL A 116 6.12 -4.16 9.34
CA VAL A 116 7.42 -4.58 9.87
C VAL A 116 8.49 -4.54 8.79
N TRP A 117 8.20 -5.05 7.60
CA TRP A 117 9.12 -5.03 6.46
C TRP A 117 9.45 -3.58 6.04
N THR A 118 8.45 -2.72 6.01
CA THR A 118 8.65 -1.29 5.72
C THR A 118 9.53 -0.63 6.79
N ALA A 119 9.27 -0.91 8.06
CA ALA A 119 10.07 -0.42 9.18
C ALA A 119 11.51 -0.94 9.14
N TRP A 120 11.70 -2.20 8.75
CA TRP A 120 13.02 -2.81 8.60
C TRP A 120 13.81 -2.19 7.45
N LEU A 121 13.21 -2.04 6.26
CA LEU A 121 13.84 -1.38 5.11
C LEU A 121 14.26 0.05 5.46
N VAL A 122 13.38 0.79 6.13
CA VAL A 122 13.68 2.14 6.61
C VAL A 122 14.80 2.13 7.65
N GLY A 123 14.71 1.26 8.66
CA GLY A 123 15.65 1.18 9.78
C GLY A 123 17.05 0.73 9.38
N LEU A 124 17.17 -0.23 8.46
CA LEU A 124 18.44 -0.76 7.97
C LEU A 124 19.25 0.31 7.23
N ILE A 125 18.57 1.16 6.48
CA ILE A 125 19.17 2.27 5.72
C ILE A 125 19.51 3.44 6.65
N CYS A 126 18.65 3.76 7.62
CA CYS A 126 18.92 4.81 8.63
C CYS A 126 20.10 4.47 9.57
N ARG A 127 20.29 3.20 9.95
CA ARG A 127 21.41 2.78 10.83
C ARG A 127 22.75 2.75 10.09
N ARG A 128 22.78 2.27 8.84
CA ARG A 128 24.00 2.24 8.01
C ARG A 128 24.48 3.62 7.53
N GLY A 129 23.63 4.64 7.61
CA GLY A 129 24.00 6.04 7.32
C GLY A 129 24.64 6.78 8.50
N ARG A 130 24.58 6.23 9.73
CA ARG A 130 25.21 6.82 10.94
C ARG A 130 26.61 6.28 11.24
N MET A 131 27.07 5.27 10.51
CA MET A 131 28.37 4.59 10.74
C MET A 131 29.39 4.85 9.62
N GLY A 132 29.13 5.81 8.73
CA GLY A 132 29.99 6.10 7.58
C GLY A 132 30.15 7.59 7.36
#